data_AF-A0A2E7PA70-F1
#
_entry.id   AF-A0A2E7PA70-F1
#
_cell.length_a   1.000
_cell.length_b   1.000
_cell.length_c   1.000
_cell.angle_alpha   90.00
_cell.angle_beta   90.00
_cell.angle_gamma   90.00
#
_symmetry.space_group_name_H-M   'P 1'
#
loop_
_entity.id
_entity.type
_entity.pdbx_description
1 polymer ?
#
loop_
_entity_poly.entity_id
_entity_poly.type
_entity_poly.pdbx_seq_one_letter_code
_entity_poly.pdbx_strand_id
1 'polypeptide(L)'
;MTNPKIKEAGIKTRFQKGVSPNPGGKPVGSRNRLQGDFLKALSEDFAAHGKAAIEQTRKQSPAQYLKVVASLMPKELEIKRPLEDLTDDDLIAGITALQGLIDSQGNAGGTRH
;
A
#
# COMPACT_ATOMS: atom_id res chain seq x y z
N MET A 1 -30.50 -14.18 -9.92
CA MET A 1 -30.11 -15.57 -10.25
C MET A 1 -29.83 -16.29 -8.94
N THR A 2 -30.65 -17.28 -8.62
CA THR A 2 -30.78 -17.92 -7.30
C THR A 2 -29.83 -19.12 -7.18
N ASN A 3 -29.20 -19.30 -6.01
CA ASN A 3 -28.27 -20.41 -5.75
C ASN A 3 -29.03 -21.75 -5.65
N PRO A 4 -28.79 -22.75 -6.52
CA PRO A 4 -29.70 -23.88 -6.74
C PRO A 4 -29.60 -25.04 -5.74
N LYS A 5 -29.20 -24.81 -4.47
CA LYS A 5 -28.99 -25.89 -3.48
C LYS A 5 -29.52 -25.63 -2.07
N ILE A 6 -30.66 -24.94 -1.90
CA ILE A 6 -31.35 -24.92 -0.60
C ILE A 6 -32.46 -25.98 -0.65
N LYS A 7 -32.11 -27.23 -0.30
CA LYS A 7 -33.12 -28.25 0.02
C LYS A 7 -33.72 -27.90 1.38
N GLU A 8 -35.04 -27.90 1.44
CA GLU A 8 -35.88 -27.54 2.60
C GLU A 8 -35.42 -28.25 3.87
N ALA A 9 -34.67 -27.54 4.72
CA ALA A 9 -34.35 -28.02 6.06
C ALA A 9 -35.47 -27.58 7.00
N GLY A 10 -36.31 -28.56 7.39
CA GLY A 10 -37.43 -28.35 8.30
C GLY A 10 -37.05 -27.49 9.51
N ILE A 11 -37.84 -26.45 9.76
CA ILE A 11 -37.60 -25.45 10.79
C ILE A 11 -37.72 -26.11 12.16
N LYS A 12 -36.59 -26.55 12.71
CA LYS A 12 -36.50 -26.89 14.14
C LYS A 12 -36.48 -25.58 14.92
N THR A 13 -37.57 -25.28 15.61
CA THR A 13 -37.82 -24.04 16.38
C THR A 13 -36.97 -23.91 17.65
N ARG A 14 -35.95 -24.76 17.85
CA ARG A 14 -35.05 -24.72 19.00
C ARG A 14 -33.61 -24.73 18.52
N PHE A 15 -32.89 -23.65 18.78
CA PHE A 15 -31.44 -23.55 18.56
C PHE A 15 -30.74 -24.75 19.23
N GLN A 16 -30.05 -25.57 18.44
CA GLN A 16 -29.32 -26.72 18.96
C GLN A 16 -27.99 -26.25 19.56
N LYS A 17 -27.71 -26.64 20.81
CA LYS A 17 -26.47 -26.31 21.51
C LYS A 17 -25.30 -26.91 20.72
N GLY A 18 -24.44 -26.05 20.15
CA GLY A 18 -23.27 -26.45 19.36
C GLY A 18 -23.42 -26.33 17.83
N VAL A 19 -24.57 -25.87 17.30
CA VAL A 19 -24.77 -25.67 15.86
C VAL A 19 -25.01 -24.19 15.57
N SER A 20 -24.08 -23.55 14.86
CA SER A 20 -24.28 -22.20 14.30
C SER A 20 -25.42 -22.24 13.27
N PRO A 21 -26.46 -21.38 13.35
CA PRO A 21 -27.50 -21.27 12.33
C PRO A 21 -26.98 -20.85 10.95
N ASN A 22 -25.72 -20.39 10.89
CA ASN A 22 -25.01 -20.10 9.65
C ASN A 22 -23.76 -21.01 9.55
N PRO A 23 -23.88 -22.18 8.89
CA PRO A 23 -22.75 -23.10 8.67
C PRO A 23 -21.62 -22.51 7.83
N GLY A 24 -21.85 -21.40 7.12
CA GLY A 24 -20.87 -20.75 6.24
C GLY A 24 -20.19 -19.51 6.82
N GLY A 25 -20.53 -19.08 8.05
CA GLY A 25 -20.07 -17.81 8.60
C GLY A 25 -20.43 -16.59 7.72
N LYS A 26 -20.02 -15.39 8.12
CA LYS A 26 -19.97 -14.24 7.19
C LYS A 26 -18.92 -14.60 6.12
N PRO A 27 -19.16 -14.42 4.81
CA PRO A 27 -18.15 -14.72 3.81
C PRO A 27 -16.85 -13.99 4.15
N VAL A 28 -15.85 -14.74 4.61
CA VAL A 28 -14.54 -14.20 4.99
C VAL A 28 -13.94 -13.62 3.70
N GLY A 29 -13.76 -12.30 3.68
CA GLY A 29 -13.21 -11.59 2.53
C GLY A 29 -14.21 -10.89 1.61
N SER A 30 -15.52 -10.85 1.90
CA SER A 30 -16.44 -10.03 1.08
C SER A 30 -16.06 -8.55 1.05
N ARG A 31 -15.56 -8.03 2.18
CA ARG A 31 -15.05 -6.65 2.28
C ARG A 31 -13.77 -6.44 1.46
N ASN A 32 -12.86 -7.41 1.50
CA ASN A 32 -11.60 -7.36 0.75
C ASN A 32 -11.84 -7.47 -0.76
N ARG A 33 -12.79 -8.33 -1.17
CA ARG A 33 -13.22 -8.44 -2.58
C ARG A 33 -13.89 -7.15 -3.06
N LEU A 34 -14.84 -6.62 -2.29
CA LEU A 34 -15.51 -5.35 -2.62
C LEU A 34 -14.49 -4.20 -2.77
N GLN A 35 -13.49 -4.12 -1.90
CA GLN A 35 -12.45 -3.11 -1.99
C GLN A 35 -11.61 -3.27 -3.26
N GLY A 36 -11.21 -4.50 -3.61
CA GLY A 36 -10.46 -4.77 -4.84
C GLY A 36 -11.26 -4.45 -6.10
N ASP A 37 -12.50 -4.92 -6.17
CA ASP A 37 -13.40 -4.68 -7.30
C ASP A 37 -13.71 -3.19 -7.48
N PHE A 38 -13.90 -2.47 -6.37
CA PHE A 38 -14.11 -1.02 -6.36
C PHE A 38 -12.89 -0.27 -6.90
N LEU A 39 -11.68 -0.59 -6.41
CA LEU A 39 -10.45 0.06 -6.89
C LEU A 39 -10.19 -0.23 -8.37
N LYS A 40 -10.48 -1.45 -8.82
CA LYS A 40 -10.37 -1.82 -10.23
C LYS A 40 -11.31 -1.00 -11.11
N ALA A 41 -12.59 -0.95 -10.75
CA ALA A 41 -13.58 -0.18 -11.49
C ALA A 41 -13.24 1.33 -11.51
N LEU A 42 -12.77 1.87 -10.39
CA LEU A 42 -12.34 3.27 -10.31
C LEU A 42 -11.11 3.54 -11.19
N SER A 43 -10.16 2.61 -11.26
CA SER A 43 -8.99 2.75 -12.14
C SER A 43 -9.37 2.72 -13.62
N GLU A 44 -10.30 1.85 -14.00
CA GLU A 44 -10.80 1.76 -15.38
C GLU A 44 -11.56 3.04 -15.78
N ASP A 45 -12.44 3.54 -14.90
CA ASP A 45 -13.14 4.81 -15.09
C ASP A 45 -12.18 5.99 -15.20
N PHE A 46 -11.19 6.07 -14.31
CA PHE A 46 -10.20 7.15 -14.33
C PHE A 46 -9.32 7.10 -15.59
N ALA A 47 -9.00 5.91 -16.11
CA ALA A 47 -8.27 5.79 -17.37
C ALA A 47 -9.07 6.35 -18.57
N ALA A 48 -10.38 6.15 -18.59
CA ALA A 48 -11.26 6.62 -19.67
C ALA A 48 -11.66 8.11 -19.50
N HIS A 49 -11.91 8.56 -18.28
CA HIS A 49 -12.59 9.83 -18.00
C HIS A 49 -11.80 10.79 -17.10
N GLY A 50 -10.71 10.34 -16.48
CA GLY A 50 -9.97 11.10 -15.47
C GLY A 50 -9.45 12.44 -15.96
N LYS A 51 -8.94 12.50 -17.21
CA LYS A 51 -8.47 13.77 -17.80
C LYS A 51 -9.59 14.81 -17.93
N ALA A 52 -10.75 14.39 -18.42
CA ALA A 52 -11.91 15.27 -18.55
C ALA A 52 -12.41 15.73 -17.17
N ALA A 53 -12.43 14.83 -16.18
CA ALA A 53 -12.78 15.17 -14.80
C ALA A 53 -11.82 16.21 -14.19
N ILE A 54 -10.50 16.07 -14.43
CA ILE A 54 -9.49 17.06 -14.02
C ILE A 54 -9.73 18.42 -14.69
N GLU A 55 -9.95 18.43 -16.00
CA GLU A 55 -10.22 19.67 -16.74
C GLU A 55 -11.48 20.36 -16.25
N GLN A 56 -12.53 19.60 -15.98
CA GLN A 56 -13.80 20.11 -15.45
C GLN A 56 -13.63 20.67 -14.04
N THR A 57 -12.91 19.96 -13.17
CA THR A 57 -12.62 20.42 -11.80
C THR A 57 -11.85 21.73 -11.82
N ARG A 58 -10.86 21.88 -12.71
CA ARG A 58 -10.12 23.14 -12.89
C ARG A 58 -11.03 24.30 -13.29
N LYS A 59 -12.05 24.07 -14.12
CA LYS A 59 -13.00 25.10 -14.58
C LYS A 59 -14.05 25.44 -13.53
N GLN A 60 -14.64 24.44 -12.88
CA GLN A 60 -15.77 24.60 -11.97
C GLN A 60 -15.34 24.93 -10.53
N SER A 61 -14.21 24.39 -10.08
CA SER A 61 -13.70 24.58 -8.72
C SER A 61 -12.17 24.68 -8.70
N PRO A 62 -11.62 25.81 -9.15
CA PRO A 62 -10.16 26.00 -9.26
C PRO A 62 -9.44 25.88 -7.91
N ALA A 63 -10.07 26.32 -6.81
CA ALA A 63 -9.50 26.18 -5.47
C ALA A 63 -9.35 24.70 -5.06
N GLN A 64 -10.34 23.86 -5.36
CA GLN A 64 -10.30 22.44 -5.06
C GLN A 64 -9.24 21.73 -5.93
N TYR A 65 -9.14 22.10 -7.20
CA TYR A 65 -8.10 21.62 -8.11
C TYR A 65 -6.69 21.90 -7.55
N LEU A 66 -6.41 23.14 -7.16
CA LEU A 66 -5.13 23.53 -6.58
C LEU A 66 -4.84 22.80 -5.26
N LYS A 67 -5.86 22.58 -4.43
CA LYS A 67 -5.73 21.82 -3.17
C LYS A 67 -5.37 20.35 -3.42
N VAL A 68 -5.97 19.70 -4.43
CA VAL A 68 -5.62 18.33 -4.83
C VAL A 68 -4.17 18.28 -5.31
N VAL A 69 -3.75 19.22 -6.18
CA VAL A 69 -2.36 19.31 -6.65
C VAL A 69 -1.39 19.50 -5.48
N ALA A 70 -1.70 20.39 -4.55
CA ALA A 70 -0.88 20.61 -3.35
C ALA A 70 -0.82 19.38 -2.44
N SER A 71 -1.87 18.54 -2.39
CA SER A 71 -1.88 17.30 -1.59
C SER A 71 -1.02 16.17 -2.15
N LEU A 72 -0.71 16.21 -3.45
CA LEU A 72 0.21 15.29 -4.10
C LEU A 72 1.68 15.66 -3.84
N MET A 73 1.94 16.92 -3.47
CA MET A 73 3.27 17.36 -3.08
C MET A 73 3.61 16.81 -1.69
N PRO A 74 4.84 16.32 -1.48
CA PRO A 74 5.34 16.02 -0.14
C PRO A 74 5.18 17.24 0.77
N LYS A 75 4.57 17.05 1.96
CA LYS A 75 4.34 18.15 2.91
C LYS A 75 5.63 18.66 3.54
N GLU A 76 6.57 17.75 3.74
CA GLU A 76 7.97 18.03 3.97
C GLU A 76 8.71 17.41 2.79
N LEU A 77 9.52 18.19 2.09
CA LEU A 77 10.69 17.61 1.45
C LEU A 77 11.51 17.05 2.61
N GLU A 78 11.32 15.77 2.92
CA GLU A 78 12.11 15.03 3.89
C GLU A 78 13.51 14.91 3.28
N ILE A 79 14.26 16.01 3.27
CA ILE A 79 15.67 16.01 2.90
C ILE A 79 16.35 15.29 4.06
N LYS A 80 16.36 13.96 4.00
CA LYS A 80 17.22 13.15 4.84
C LYS A 80 18.63 13.57 4.47
N ARG A 81 19.23 14.41 5.30
CA ARG A 81 20.67 14.66 5.34
C ARG A 81 21.23 13.77 6.46
N PRO A 82 21.29 12.44 6.28
CA PRO A 82 21.71 11.50 7.33
C PRO A 82 23.16 11.71 7.79
N LEU A 83 23.90 12.58 7.10
CA LEU A 83 25.28 12.93 7.40
C LEU A 83 25.43 14.33 8.00
N GLU A 84 24.36 15.14 8.09
CA GLU A 84 24.45 16.52 8.61
C GLU A 84 24.60 16.62 10.12
N ASP A 85 24.06 15.64 10.85
CA ASP A 85 24.15 15.59 12.31
C ASP A 85 25.41 14.85 12.78
N LEU A 86 26.26 14.38 11.85
CA LEU A 86 27.52 13.73 12.20
C LEU A 86 28.55 14.79 12.58
N THR A 87 29.19 14.58 13.72
CA THR A 87 30.35 15.38 14.11
C THR A 87 31.57 15.02 13.25
N ASP A 88 32.58 15.87 13.23
CA ASP A 88 33.84 15.58 12.55
C ASP A 88 34.46 14.25 13.07
N ASP A 89 34.32 13.97 14.36
CA ASP A 89 34.78 12.71 14.97
C ASP A 89 34.01 11.50 14.46
N ASP A 90 32.68 11.62 14.29
CA ASP A 90 31.84 10.56 13.73
C ASP A 90 32.19 10.29 12.26
N LEU A 91 32.49 11.34 11.49
CA LEU A 91 32.95 11.23 10.11
C LEU A 91 34.31 10.53 10.02
N ILE A 92 35.25 10.88 10.90
CA ILE A 92 36.57 10.24 10.99
C ILE A 92 36.43 8.76 11.35
N ALA A 93 35.58 8.43 12.32
CA ALA A 93 35.31 7.05 12.71
C ALA A 93 34.69 6.25 11.56
N GLY A 94 33.75 6.84 10.82
CA GLY A 94 33.13 6.25 9.64
C GLY A 94 34.13 5.98 8.51
N ILE A 95 35.00 6.94 8.20
CA ILE A 95 36.07 6.79 7.20
C ILE A 95 37.03 5.67 7.59
N THR A 96 37.43 5.61 8.85
CA THR A 96 38.35 4.58 9.37
C THR A 96 37.74 3.18 9.25
N ALA A 97 36.45 3.04 9.59
CA ALA A 97 35.74 1.77 9.46
C ALA A 97 35.62 1.32 7.99
N LEU A 98 35.34 2.25 7.07
CA LEU A 98 35.26 1.96 5.63
C LEU A 98 36.62 1.55 5.04
N GLN A 99 37.70 2.21 5.45
CA GLN A 99 39.06 1.83 5.04
C GLN A 99 39.40 0.40 5.49
N GLY A 100 39.13 0.05 6.75
CA GLY A 100 39.34 -1.32 7.24
C GLY A 100 38.49 -2.38 6.50
N LEU A 101 37.26 -2.02 6.11
CA LEU A 101 36.41 -2.87 5.27
C LEU A 101 37.01 -3.07 3.87
N ILE A 102 37.49 -2.00 3.22
CA ILE A 102 38.13 -2.06 1.91
C ILE A 102 39.41 -2.90 1.97
N ASP A 103 40.23 -2.72 2.99
CA ASP A 103 41.47 -3.48 3.19
C ASP A 103 41.18 -4.98 3.41
N SER A 104 40.12 -5.30 4.17
CA SER A 104 39.70 -6.69 4.39
C SER A 104 39.12 -7.35 3.13
N GLN A 105 38.46 -6.59 2.25
CA GLN A 105 37.92 -7.10 0.99
C GLN A 105 38.94 -7.12 -0.16
N GLY A 106 39.94 -6.23 -0.13
CA GLY A 106 41.07 -6.21 -1.07
C GLY A 106 41.96 -7.46 -0.99
N ASN A 107 41.91 -8.20 0.14
CA ASN A 107 42.65 -9.45 0.32
C ASN A 107 41.92 -10.70 -0.24
N ALA A 108 40.69 -10.56 -0.75
CA ALA A 108 39.92 -11.69 -1.31
C ALA A 108 39.97 -11.80 -2.85
N GLY A 109 40.65 -10.89 -3.54
CA GLY A 109 40.70 -10.83 -5.02
C GLY A 109 42.04 -11.25 -5.66
N GLY A 110 43.05 -11.60 -4.87
CA GLY A 110 44.43 -11.81 -5.33
C GLY A 110 44.89 -13.26 -5.30
N THR A 111 44.29 -14.13 -6.12
CA THR A 111 44.97 -15.40 -6.49
C THR A 111 44.68 -15.69 -7.95
N ARG A 112 45.56 -15.22 -8.84
CA ARG A 112 45.63 -15.63 -10.24
C ARG A 112 47.05 -16.09 -10.57
N HIS A 113 47.11 -17.39 -10.88
CA HIS A 113 48.16 -18.17 -11.55
C HIS A 113 49.50 -18.37 -10.85
#